data_AF-A0A177EMY1-F1
#
_entry.id   AF-A0A177EMY1-F1
#
_cell.length_a   1.000
_cell.length_b   1.000
_cell.length_c   1.000
_cell.angle_alpha   90.00
_cell.angle_beta   90.00
_cell.angle_gamma   90.00
#
_symmetry.space_group_name_H-M   'P 1'
#
loop_
_entity.id
_entity.type
_entity.pdbx_description
1 polymer ?
#
loop_
_entity_poly.entity_id
_entity_poly.type
_entity_poly.pdbx_seq_one_letter_code
_entity_poly.pdbx_strand_id
1 'polypeptide(L)'
;MSTLESECLQLINESAEEFSYSLQRYKLEVLSSKKPSKHSDSIFGYFFLYLLAKGDTRRYSLNRMELSSVIDLDNSECIRIVDHIWKCNVLGDIPQMKQAAETLPKTHLKLGQAACEVLQEKKNNMEVRESGAQESKLQKIVKASNMFFRV
;
A
#
# COMPACT_ATOMS: atom_id res chain seq x y z
N MET A 1 -8.20 32.06 4.82
CA MET A 1 -7.86 31.07 3.76
C MET A 1 -7.49 29.77 4.46
N SER A 2 -8.10 28.63 4.11
CA SER A 2 -7.62 27.33 4.61
C SER A 2 -6.31 26.98 3.91
N THR A 3 -5.40 26.32 4.63
CA THR A 3 -4.18 25.75 4.02
C THR A 3 -4.52 24.43 3.33
N LEU A 4 -3.70 23.99 2.36
CA LEU A 4 -3.84 22.68 1.71
C LEU A 4 -3.85 21.52 2.73
N GLU A 5 -3.09 21.67 3.81
CA GLU A 5 -3.12 20.75 4.94
C GLU A 5 -4.51 20.66 5.59
N SER A 6 -5.14 21.80 5.88
CA SER A 6 -6.47 21.83 6.50
C SER A 6 -7.52 21.21 5.58
N GLU A 7 -7.41 21.45 4.28
CA GLU A 7 -8.27 20.84 3.27
C GLU A 7 -8.10 19.30 3.27
N CYS A 8 -6.87 18.80 3.28
CA CYS A 8 -6.61 17.35 3.36
C CYS A 8 -7.17 16.73 4.64
N LEU A 9 -7.00 17.38 5.79
CA LEU A 9 -7.52 16.89 7.07
C LEU A 9 -9.05 16.85 7.10
N GLN A 10 -9.71 17.86 6.52
CA GLN A 10 -11.16 17.88 6.39
C GLN A 10 -11.66 16.73 5.52
N LEU A 11 -11.05 16.55 4.34
CA LEU A 11 -11.43 15.47 3.40
C LEU A 11 -11.21 14.06 3.98
N ILE A 12 -10.17 13.86 4.81
CA ILE A 12 -9.95 12.62 5.56
C ILE A 12 -11.14 12.29 6.46
N ASN A 13 -11.65 13.30 7.17
CA ASN A 13 -12.77 13.14 8.09
C ASN A 13 -14.10 12.90 7.34
N GLU A 14 -14.26 13.51 6.17
CA GLU A 14 -15.47 13.38 5.35
C GLU A 14 -15.48 12.10 4.49
N SER A 15 -14.37 11.34 4.45
CA SER A 15 -14.24 10.10 3.65
C SER A 15 -14.56 10.31 2.16
N ALA A 16 -14.19 11.46 1.61
CA ALA A 16 -14.55 11.86 0.25
C ALA A 16 -13.59 11.31 -0.82
N GLU A 17 -14.12 10.90 -1.98
CA GLU A 17 -13.30 10.51 -3.16
C GLU A 17 -12.42 11.66 -3.70
N GLU A 18 -12.83 12.91 -3.41
CA GLU A 18 -12.13 14.15 -3.78
C GLU A 18 -10.76 14.31 -3.10
N PHE A 19 -10.47 13.50 -2.08
CA PHE A 19 -9.20 13.48 -1.36
C PHE A 19 -7.97 13.31 -2.26
N SER A 20 -8.10 12.59 -3.40
CA SER A 20 -6.96 12.32 -4.27
C SER A 20 -6.33 13.57 -4.89
N TYR A 21 -7.12 14.61 -5.21
CA TYR A 21 -6.60 15.82 -5.85
C TYR A 21 -5.87 16.74 -4.87
N SER A 22 -6.53 17.07 -3.75
CA SER A 22 -5.96 17.96 -2.72
C SER A 22 -4.71 17.36 -2.11
N LEU A 23 -4.66 16.03 -1.96
CA LEU A 23 -3.46 15.37 -1.48
C LEU A 23 -2.30 15.40 -2.46
N GLN A 24 -2.53 15.25 -3.78
CA GLN A 24 -1.43 15.38 -4.75
C GLN A 24 -0.83 16.79 -4.69
N ARG A 25 -1.66 17.82 -4.51
CA ARG A 25 -1.19 19.20 -4.32
C ARG A 25 -0.39 19.35 -3.03
N TYR A 26 -0.88 18.79 -1.92
CA TYR A 26 -0.15 18.79 -0.65
C TYR A 26 1.19 18.03 -0.73
N LYS A 27 1.22 16.87 -1.41
CA LYS A 27 2.44 16.12 -1.70
C LYS A 27 3.47 16.99 -2.43
N LEU A 28 3.05 17.67 -3.50
CA LEU A 28 3.91 18.56 -4.27
C LEU A 28 4.42 19.74 -3.43
N GLU A 29 3.58 20.32 -2.58
CA GLU A 29 3.98 21.38 -1.65
C GLU A 29 5.07 20.89 -0.67
N VAL A 30 4.87 19.72 -0.05
CA VAL A 30 5.84 19.13 0.88
C VAL A 30 7.14 18.77 0.16
N LEU A 31 7.07 18.15 -1.02
CA LEU A 31 8.26 17.80 -1.82
C LEU A 31 9.05 19.04 -2.26
N SER A 32 8.34 20.10 -2.67
CA SER A 32 8.98 21.34 -3.16
C SER A 32 9.59 22.15 -2.02
N SER A 33 8.87 22.26 -0.89
CA SER A 33 9.32 23.03 0.27
C SER A 33 10.32 22.28 1.14
N LYS A 34 10.35 20.94 1.04
CA LYS A 34 11.06 20.02 1.94
C LYS A 34 10.73 20.22 3.42
N LYS A 35 9.51 20.67 3.71
CA LYS A 35 9.04 20.98 5.06
C LYS A 35 7.75 20.21 5.35
N PRO A 36 7.86 18.95 5.79
CA PRO A 36 6.69 18.24 6.28
C PRO A 36 6.18 18.92 7.55
N SER A 37 4.88 18.90 7.74
CA SER A 37 4.25 19.39 8.96
C SER A 37 4.04 18.25 9.96
N LYS A 38 3.61 18.60 11.17
CA LYS A 38 3.16 17.61 12.17
C LYS A 38 1.98 16.73 11.71
N HIS A 39 1.25 17.15 10.68
CA HIS A 39 0.10 16.41 10.14
C HIS A 39 0.46 15.56 8.91
N SER A 40 1.67 15.73 8.36
CA SER A 40 2.11 14.98 7.18
C SER A 40 2.06 13.47 7.38
N ASP A 41 2.45 12.94 8.54
CA ASP A 41 2.35 11.50 8.85
C ASP A 41 0.92 10.97 8.66
N SER A 42 -0.05 11.64 9.29
CA SER A 42 -1.47 11.26 9.17
C SER A 42 -1.98 11.37 7.73
N ILE A 43 -1.66 12.46 7.03
CA ILE A 43 -2.14 12.71 5.66
C ILE A 43 -1.56 11.68 4.69
N PHE A 44 -0.24 11.44 4.71
CA PHE A 44 0.40 10.47 3.82
C PHE A 44 0.10 9.02 4.23
N GLY A 45 -0.04 8.72 5.52
CA GLY A 45 -0.52 7.42 5.99
C GLY A 45 -1.91 7.09 5.42
N TYR A 46 -2.84 8.06 5.45
CA TYR A 46 -4.16 7.88 4.83
C TYR A 46 -4.07 7.64 3.33
N PHE A 47 -3.21 8.38 2.63
CA PHE A 47 -2.98 8.20 1.21
C PHE A 47 -2.43 6.82 0.86
N PHE A 48 -1.47 6.34 1.62
CA PHE A 48 -0.90 5.02 1.40
C PHE A 48 -1.95 3.93 1.62
N LEU A 49 -2.78 4.04 2.67
CA LEU A 49 -3.92 3.14 2.86
C LEU A 49 -4.89 3.18 1.69
N TYR A 50 -5.19 4.37 1.16
CA TYR A 50 -6.04 4.53 -0.01
C TYR A 50 -5.48 3.81 -1.24
N LEU A 51 -4.18 3.90 -1.48
CA LEU A 51 -3.54 3.17 -2.58
C LEU A 51 -3.61 1.65 -2.36
N LEU A 52 -3.37 1.17 -1.13
CA LEU A 52 -3.48 -0.25 -0.80
C LEU A 52 -4.93 -0.77 -0.90
N ALA A 53 -5.93 0.01 -0.48
CA ALA A 53 -7.35 -0.30 -0.62
C ALA A 53 -7.82 -0.31 -2.08
N LYS A 54 -7.15 0.41 -2.98
CA LYS A 54 -7.34 0.25 -4.43
C LYS A 54 -6.53 -0.90 -5.03
N GLY A 55 -5.74 -1.58 -4.21
CA GLY A 55 -4.79 -2.60 -4.64
C GLY A 55 -3.65 -2.04 -5.50
N ASP A 56 -3.42 -0.73 -5.53
CA ASP A 56 -2.36 -0.10 -6.33
C ASP A 56 -1.04 -0.06 -5.56
N THR A 57 -0.51 -1.26 -5.31
CA THR A 57 0.72 -1.49 -4.53
C THR A 57 1.97 -0.91 -5.22
N ARG A 58 1.92 -0.80 -6.56
CA ARG A 58 2.96 -0.14 -7.36
C ARG A 58 3.00 1.35 -7.08
N ARG A 59 1.86 2.05 -7.15
CA ARG A 59 1.82 3.48 -6.80
C ARG A 59 2.15 3.72 -5.34
N TYR A 60 1.72 2.84 -4.43
CA TYR A 60 2.12 2.91 -3.02
C TYR A 60 3.65 2.91 -2.90
N SER A 61 4.33 1.93 -3.51
CA SER A 61 5.79 1.81 -3.44
C SER A 61 6.52 3.03 -4.02
N LEU A 62 6.04 3.57 -5.15
CA LEU A 62 6.62 4.76 -5.78
C LEU A 62 6.46 6.00 -4.91
N ASN A 63 5.26 6.27 -4.40
CA ASN A 63 5.01 7.45 -3.57
C ASN A 63 5.74 7.35 -2.23
N ARG A 64 5.87 6.14 -1.66
CA ARG A 64 6.68 5.90 -0.46
C ARG A 64 8.14 6.28 -0.69
N MET A 65 8.72 5.87 -1.82
CA MET A 65 10.11 6.20 -2.18
C MET A 65 10.32 7.69 -2.46
N GLU A 66 9.37 8.35 -3.13
CA GLU A 66 9.43 9.80 -3.35
C GLU A 66 9.49 10.58 -2.02
N LEU A 67 8.63 10.19 -1.08
CA LEU A 67 8.49 10.87 0.21
C LEU A 67 9.62 10.55 1.20
N SER A 68 10.32 9.42 1.06
CA SER A 68 11.43 9.05 1.97
C SER A 68 12.63 10.02 1.93
N SER A 69 12.69 10.88 0.90
CA SER A 69 13.72 11.92 0.79
C SER A 69 13.41 13.19 1.61
N VAL A 70 12.17 13.32 2.10
CA VAL A 70 11.66 14.52 2.79
C VAL A 70 11.08 14.20 4.16
N ILE A 71 10.51 13.01 4.32
CA ILE A 71 9.89 12.54 5.55
C ILE A 71 10.69 11.38 6.09
N ASP A 72 11.00 11.45 7.38
CA ASP A 72 11.53 10.32 8.12
C ASP A 72 10.39 9.30 8.34
N LEU A 73 10.30 8.34 7.42
CA LEU A 73 9.27 7.31 7.45
C LEU A 73 9.44 6.37 8.65
N ASP A 74 10.66 6.25 9.21
CA ASP A 74 10.94 5.36 10.35
C ASP A 74 10.48 5.97 11.69
N ASN A 75 10.34 7.29 11.75
CA ASN A 75 9.78 8.02 12.89
C ASN A 75 8.28 8.35 12.72
N SER A 76 7.69 8.06 11.56
CA SER A 76 6.30 8.34 11.24
C SER A 76 5.40 7.17 11.66
N GLU A 77 4.67 7.31 12.77
CA GLU A 77 3.89 6.22 13.38
C GLU A 77 2.80 5.68 12.45
N CYS A 78 1.99 6.55 11.85
CA CYS A 78 0.90 6.11 10.97
C CYS A 78 1.47 5.41 9.73
N ILE A 79 2.47 6.02 9.08
CA ILE A 79 3.14 5.42 7.91
C ILE A 79 3.76 4.05 8.26
N ARG A 80 4.37 3.90 9.43
CA ARG A 80 4.94 2.62 9.88
C ARG A 80 3.89 1.52 10.02
N ILE A 81 2.71 1.85 10.52
CA ILE A 81 1.60 0.90 10.60
C ILE A 81 1.20 0.47 9.19
N VAL A 82 1.09 1.41 8.24
CA VAL A 82 0.77 1.09 6.83
C VAL A 82 1.84 0.21 6.18
N ASP A 83 3.12 0.52 6.39
CA ASP A 83 4.25 -0.28 5.92
C ASP A 83 4.22 -1.70 6.51
N HIS A 84 3.83 -1.82 7.79
CA HIS A 84 3.69 -3.11 8.45
C HIS A 84 2.53 -3.93 7.87
N ILE A 85 1.38 -3.32 7.58
CA ILE A 85 0.25 -3.95 6.87
C ILE A 85 0.73 -4.50 5.52
N TRP A 86 1.41 -3.67 4.73
CA TRP A 86 1.93 -4.09 3.43
C TRP A 86 2.94 -5.24 3.53
N LYS A 87 3.87 -5.14 4.48
CA LYS A 87 4.89 -6.18 4.72
C LYS A 87 4.25 -7.51 5.14
N CYS A 88 3.25 -7.48 6.03
CA CYS A 88 2.53 -8.68 6.45
C CYS A 88 1.82 -9.35 5.26
N ASN A 89 1.22 -8.56 4.36
CA ASN A 89 0.66 -9.10 3.13
C ASN A 89 1.71 -9.81 2.25
N VAL A 90 2.86 -9.17 2.03
CA VAL A 90 3.97 -9.75 1.23
C VAL A 90 4.48 -11.05 1.86
N LEU A 91 4.59 -11.10 3.19
CA LEU A 91 5.03 -12.29 3.92
C LEU A 91 3.93 -13.35 4.10
N GLY A 92 2.67 -13.00 3.82
CA GLY A 92 1.53 -13.87 4.01
C GLY A 92 1.00 -13.98 5.44
N ASP A 93 1.41 -13.09 6.33
CA ASP A 93 0.93 -13.05 7.71
C ASP A 93 -0.38 -12.25 7.82
N ILE A 94 -1.49 -12.89 7.41
CA ILE A 94 -2.83 -12.28 7.44
C ILE A 94 -3.27 -11.89 8.86
N PRO A 95 -3.03 -12.70 9.92
CA PRO A 95 -3.36 -12.29 11.29
C PRO A 95 -2.66 -11.00 11.73
N GLN A 96 -1.34 -10.88 11.53
CA GLN A 96 -0.62 -9.66 11.90
C GLN A 96 -1.04 -8.46 11.04
N MET A 97 -1.32 -8.68 9.75
CA MET A 97 -1.85 -7.63 8.88
C MET A 97 -3.14 -7.02 9.44
N LYS A 98 -4.09 -7.86 9.87
CA LYS A 98 -5.37 -7.41 10.45
C LYS A 98 -5.17 -6.72 11.79
N GLN A 99 -4.33 -7.28 12.65
CA GLN A 99 -3.99 -6.67 13.93
C GLN A 99 -3.35 -5.28 13.76
N ALA A 100 -2.47 -5.12 12.77
CA ALA A 100 -1.88 -3.82 12.44
C ALA A 100 -2.92 -2.80 11.95
N ALA A 101 -3.94 -3.23 11.21
CA ALA A 101 -5.02 -2.33 10.80
C ALA A 101 -5.85 -1.84 12.00
N GLU A 102 -5.98 -2.63 13.08
CA GLU A 102 -6.70 -2.25 14.29
C GLU A 102 -5.99 -1.19 15.12
N THR A 103 -4.67 -1.02 14.96
CA THR A 103 -3.90 0.03 15.67
C THR A 103 -3.95 1.39 14.98
N LEU A 104 -4.57 1.48 13.79
CA LEU A 104 -4.72 2.74 13.07
C LEU A 104 -5.63 3.73 13.82
N PRO A 105 -5.42 5.04 13.63
CA PRO A 105 -6.37 6.06 14.09
C PRO A 105 -7.78 5.79 13.57
N LYS A 106 -8.81 6.16 14.35
CA LYS A 106 -10.23 5.94 13.97
C LYS A 106 -10.58 6.46 12.59
N THR A 107 -9.98 7.58 12.18
CA THR A 107 -10.15 8.20 10.86
C THR A 107 -9.63 7.33 9.72
N HIS A 108 -8.64 6.47 9.98
CA HIS A 108 -7.94 5.63 9.00
C HIS A 108 -8.42 4.18 9.01
N LEU A 109 -9.06 3.75 10.10
CA LEU A 109 -9.45 2.37 10.36
C LEU A 109 -10.27 1.74 9.22
N LYS A 110 -11.29 2.45 8.72
CA LYS A 110 -12.15 1.96 7.62
C LYS A 110 -11.34 1.65 6.36
N LEU A 111 -10.37 2.50 6.05
CA LEU A 111 -9.46 2.33 4.92
C LEU A 111 -8.43 1.23 5.15
N GLY A 112 -7.92 1.10 6.38
CA GLY A 112 -7.06 -0.02 6.79
C GLY A 112 -7.72 -1.38 6.62
N GLN A 113 -8.99 -1.49 7.02
CA GLN A 113 -9.79 -2.71 6.85
C GLN A 113 -10.00 -3.03 5.37
N ALA A 114 -10.41 -2.04 4.56
CA ALA A 114 -10.59 -2.22 3.11
C ALA A 114 -9.27 -2.61 2.41
N ALA A 115 -8.13 -2.04 2.84
CA ALA A 115 -6.81 -2.43 2.35
C ALA A 115 -6.50 -3.90 2.66
N CYS A 116 -6.76 -4.36 3.87
CA CYS A 116 -6.55 -5.76 4.25
C CYS A 116 -7.37 -6.72 3.39
N GLU A 117 -8.64 -6.41 3.13
CA GLU A 117 -9.54 -7.22 2.30
C GLU A 117 -9.00 -7.35 0.87
N VAL A 118 -8.69 -6.22 0.23
CA VAL A 118 -8.20 -6.19 -1.16
C VAL A 118 -6.84 -6.88 -1.30
N LEU A 119 -5.94 -6.69 -0.33
CA LEU A 119 -4.63 -7.34 -0.32
C LEU A 119 -4.76 -8.87 -0.17
N GLN A 120 -5.64 -9.34 0.72
CA GLN A 120 -5.92 -10.76 0.91
C GLN A 120 -6.54 -11.39 -0.36
N GLU A 121 -7.52 -10.73 -0.99
CA GLU A 121 -8.14 -11.21 -2.22
C GLU A 121 -7.15 -11.32 -3.38
N LYS A 122 -6.28 -10.33 -3.55
CA LYS A 122 -5.23 -10.37 -4.59
C LYS A 122 -4.28 -11.54 -4.39
N LYS A 123 -3.89 -11.82 -3.15
CA LYS A 123 -3.03 -12.96 -2.83
C LYS A 123 -3.72 -14.29 -3.16
N ASN A 124 -4.96 -14.48 -2.71
CA ASN A 124 -5.73 -15.69 -3.01
C ASN A 124 -5.88 -15.93 -4.52
N ASN A 125 -6.15 -14.86 -5.29
CA ASN A 125 -6.26 -14.95 -6.75
C ASN A 125 -4.92 -15.27 -7.44
N MET A 126 -3.79 -14.88 -6.85
CA MET A 126 -2.45 -15.21 -7.35
C MET A 126 -2.11 -16.69 -7.08
N GLU A 127 -2.40 -17.20 -5.87
CA GLU A 127 -2.20 -18.61 -5.52
C GLU A 127 -3.10 -19.55 -6.34
N VAL A 128 -4.35 -19.16 -6.62
CA VAL A 128 -5.25 -19.92 -7.52
C VAL A 128 -4.73 -19.94 -8.96
N ARG A 129 -4.09 -18.87 -9.43
CA ARG A 129 -3.48 -18.83 -10.77
C ARG A 129 -2.20 -19.67 -10.85
N GLU A 130 -1.41 -19.74 -9.78
CA GLU A 130 -0.21 -20.59 -9.74
C GLU A 130 -0.55 -22.08 -9.60
N SER A 131 -1.60 -22.42 -8.84
CA SER A 131 -2.11 -23.79 -8.73
C SER A 131 -2.89 -24.26 -9.97
N GLY A 132 -3.48 -23.33 -10.73
CA GLY A 132 -4.14 -23.60 -12.02
C GLY A 132 -3.23 -23.42 -13.26
N ALA A 133 -1.96 -23.05 -13.08
CA ALA A 133 -1.03 -22.85 -14.18
C ALA A 133 -0.74 -24.19 -14.88
N GLN A 134 -1.37 -24.38 -16.03
CA GLN A 134 -0.96 -25.35 -17.04
C GLN A 134 0.57 -25.33 -17.15
N GLU A 135 1.17 -26.50 -16.95
CA GLU A 135 2.61 -26.77 -16.98
C GLU A 135 3.32 -25.87 -18.02
N SER A 136 4.21 -24.99 -17.54
CA SER A 136 4.84 -23.97 -18.38
C SER A 136 5.57 -24.62 -19.56
N LYS A 137 5.63 -23.94 -20.72
CA LYS A 137 6.35 -24.46 -21.91
C LYS A 137 7.79 -24.88 -21.57
N LEU A 138 8.45 -24.16 -20.66
CA LEU A 138 9.78 -24.51 -20.14
C LEU A 138 9.79 -25.84 -19.37
N GLN A 139 8.83 -26.08 -18.48
CA GLN A 139 8.71 -27.37 -17.77
C GLN A 139 8.42 -28.54 -18.73
N LYS A 140 7.61 -28.32 -19.78
CA LYS A 140 7.39 -29.32 -20.83
C LYS A 140 8.67 -29.62 -21.62
N ILE A 141 9.45 -28.59 -21.97
CA ILE A 141 10.74 -28.74 -22.65
C ILE A 141 11.76 -29.46 -21.76
N VAL A 142 11.81 -29.15 -20.47
CA VAL A 142 12.73 -29.81 -19.52
C VAL A 142 12.38 -31.28 -19.35
N LYS A 143 11.09 -31.63 -19.23
CA LYS A 143 10.66 -33.05 -19.18
C LYS A 143 10.93 -33.78 -20.49
N ALA A 144 10.67 -33.16 -21.64
CA ALA A 144 10.99 -33.74 -22.94
C ALA A 144 12.50 -33.98 -23.07
N SER A 145 13.33 -33.00 -22.70
CA SER A 145 14.78 -33.12 -22.73
C SER A 145 15.28 -34.23 -21.78
N ASN A 146 14.73 -34.32 -20.56
CA ASN A 146 15.07 -35.40 -19.63
C ASN A 146 14.65 -36.80 -20.12
N MET A 147 13.66 -36.91 -21.00
CA MET A 147 13.32 -38.18 -21.66
C MET A 147 14.28 -38.51 -22.81
N PHE A 148 14.81 -37.51 -23.52
CA PHE A 148 15.80 -37.70 -24.59
C PHE A 148 17.22 -38.04 -24.07
N PHE A 149 17.61 -37.56 -22.88
CA PHE A 149 18.93 -37.82 -22.29
C PHE A 149 18.96 -39.01 -21.31
N ARG A 150 17.86 -39.76 -21.17
CA ARG A 150 17.87 -41.10 -20.54
C ARG A 150 18.18 -42.15 -21.60
N VAL A 151 19.47 -42.27 -21.94
CA VAL A 151 20.08 -43.44 -22.60
C VAL A 151 21.24 -43.90 -21.73
#